data_AF-A0A2A5BIY8-F1
#
_entry.id   AF-A0A2A5BIY8-F1
#
_cell.length_a   1.000
_cell.length_b   1.000
_cell.length_c   1.000
_cell.angle_alpha   90.00
_cell.angle_beta   90.00
_cell.angle_gamma   90.00
#
_symmetry.space_group_name_H-M   'P 1'
#
loop_
_entity.id
_entity.type
_entity.pdbx_description
1 polymer ?
#
loop_
_entity_poly.entity_id
_entity_poly.type
_entity_poly.pdbx_seq_one_letter_code
_entity_poly.pdbx_strand_id
1 'polypeptide(L)'
;QGKTILDGQAPAYKELDTALSFDLLNAYGVLRIAKQTVHALAKKQGIEVNDVFESRASQNLIKTNDFALLEALSKECKKALENYNEQQLSIILADKRIRDYKRSLELRDVQSVYSLGSTAWILAQDRINKAAMGHIPDFKELIAEHLVKAVLKANQAA
;
A
#
# COMPACT_ATOMS: atom_id res chain seq x y z
N GLN A 1 17.20 8.76 13.83
CA GLN A 1 18.09 7.89 13.04
C GLN A 1 17.27 7.26 11.92
N GLY A 2 17.81 7.13 10.70
CA GLY A 2 17.10 6.54 9.58
C GLY A 2 17.31 5.02 9.55
N LYS A 3 16.23 4.24 9.54
CA LYS A 3 16.30 2.81 9.24
C LYS A 3 16.47 2.63 7.72
N THR A 4 17.25 1.66 7.29
CA THR A 4 17.36 1.30 5.87
C THR A 4 16.01 0.82 5.34
N ILE A 5 15.72 1.16 4.08
CA ILE A 5 14.53 0.66 3.38
C ILE A 5 14.72 -0.84 3.16
N LEU A 6 13.70 -1.64 3.51
CA LEU A 6 13.72 -3.11 3.36
C LEU A 6 14.95 -3.77 3.99
N ASP A 7 15.41 -3.24 5.13
CA ASP A 7 16.63 -3.68 5.83
C ASP A 7 17.90 -3.66 4.96
N GLY A 8 17.89 -2.88 3.86
CA GLY A 8 18.99 -2.78 2.89
C GLY A 8 18.99 -3.89 1.83
N GLN A 9 17.93 -4.71 1.77
CA GLN A 9 17.78 -5.72 0.74
C GLN A 9 17.43 -5.08 -0.60
N ALA A 10 17.97 -5.65 -1.67
CA ALA A 10 17.64 -5.31 -3.04
C ALA A 10 17.48 -6.61 -3.84
N PRO A 11 16.57 -6.64 -4.83
CA PRO A 11 16.45 -7.77 -5.74
C PRO A 11 17.77 -8.07 -6.43
N ALA A 12 18.07 -9.35 -6.66
CA ALA A 12 19.26 -9.74 -7.39
C ALA A 12 19.19 -9.27 -8.85
N TYR A 13 20.33 -9.21 -9.53
CA TYR A 13 20.37 -8.85 -10.94
C TYR A 13 19.50 -9.80 -11.78
N LYS A 14 18.55 -9.25 -12.54
CA LYS A 14 17.50 -9.94 -13.32
C LYS A 14 16.39 -10.62 -12.51
N GLU A 15 16.32 -10.39 -11.20
CA GLU A 15 15.19 -10.81 -10.39
C GLU A 15 14.03 -9.80 -10.53
N LEU A 16 13.19 -10.06 -11.52
CA LEU A 16 12.01 -9.24 -11.84
C LEU A 16 10.76 -9.88 -11.24
N ASP A 17 9.75 -9.04 -10.99
CA ASP A 17 8.40 -9.46 -10.59
C ASP A 17 8.34 -10.31 -9.30
N THR A 18 9.27 -10.05 -8.38
CA THR A 18 9.25 -10.62 -7.03
C THR A 18 8.64 -9.66 -6.02
N ALA A 19 8.19 -10.20 -4.88
CA ALA A 19 7.63 -9.39 -3.79
C ALA A 19 8.59 -8.28 -3.32
N LEU A 20 9.90 -8.57 -3.28
CA LEU A 20 10.93 -7.59 -2.92
C LEU A 20 11.03 -6.47 -3.96
N SER A 21 10.95 -6.80 -5.25
CA SER A 21 10.93 -5.82 -6.34
C SER A 21 9.72 -4.90 -6.25
N PHE A 22 8.53 -5.45 -6.01
CA PHE A 22 7.32 -4.63 -5.83
C PHE A 22 7.39 -3.74 -4.60
N ASP A 23 7.88 -4.26 -3.47
CA ASP A 23 8.05 -3.46 -2.25
C ASP A 23 9.02 -2.29 -2.45
N LEU A 24 10.11 -2.52 -3.17
CA LEU A 24 11.08 -1.48 -3.50
C LEU A 24 10.47 -0.42 -4.43
N LEU A 25 9.78 -0.85 -5.51
CA LEU A 25 9.10 0.05 -6.44
C LEU A 25 8.05 0.90 -5.73
N ASN A 26 7.28 0.31 -4.82
CA ASN A 26 6.29 1.02 -4.02
C ASN A 26 6.95 2.04 -3.10
N ALA A 27 8.06 1.71 -2.43
CA ALA A 27 8.80 2.64 -1.60
C ALA A 27 9.30 3.86 -2.40
N TYR A 28 9.85 3.64 -3.60
CA TYR A 28 10.24 4.73 -4.49
C TYR A 28 9.06 5.54 -5.00
N GLY A 29 7.94 4.89 -5.29
CA GLY A 29 6.70 5.55 -5.67
C GLY A 29 6.16 6.48 -4.59
N VAL A 30 6.18 6.04 -3.33
CA VAL A 30 5.82 6.91 -2.18
C VAL A 30 6.74 8.11 -2.10
N LEU A 31 8.07 7.92 -2.25
CA LEU A 31 9.02 9.02 -2.23
C LEU A 31 8.77 10.02 -3.37
N ARG A 32 8.49 9.55 -4.58
CA ARG A 32 8.13 10.39 -5.72
C ARG A 32 6.87 11.21 -5.44
N ILE A 33 5.82 10.57 -4.93
CA ILE A 33 4.57 11.26 -4.59
C ILE A 33 4.81 12.30 -3.49
N ALA A 34 5.62 11.97 -2.47
CA ALA A 34 6.00 12.93 -1.44
C ALA A 34 6.70 14.17 -2.01
N LYS A 35 7.65 14.00 -2.93
CA LYS A 35 8.28 15.11 -3.65
C LYS A 35 7.28 15.94 -4.44
N GLN A 36 6.39 15.29 -5.20
CA GLN A 36 5.33 15.98 -5.96
C GLN A 36 4.40 16.79 -5.05
N THR A 37 4.03 16.25 -3.88
CA THR A 37 3.24 16.95 -2.88
C THR A 37 3.98 18.16 -2.33
N VAL A 38 5.28 18.07 -2.06
CA VAL A 38 6.10 19.23 -1.65
C VAL A 38 6.04 20.33 -2.71
N HIS A 39 6.27 20.01 -3.99
CA HIS A 39 6.19 20.99 -5.08
C HIS A 39 4.80 21.61 -5.19
N ALA A 40 3.74 20.81 -5.06
CA ALA A 40 2.36 21.30 -5.10
C ALA A 40 2.05 22.25 -3.94
N LEU A 41 2.53 21.96 -2.73
CA LEU A 41 2.36 22.81 -1.55
C LEU A 41 3.20 24.10 -1.66
N ALA A 42 4.46 23.99 -2.07
CA ALA A 42 5.36 25.13 -2.24
C ALA A 42 4.83 26.11 -3.30
N LYS A 43 4.32 25.58 -4.44
CA LYS A 43 3.67 26.40 -5.48
C LYS A 43 2.47 27.19 -4.95
N LYS A 44 1.65 26.60 -4.07
CA LYS A 44 0.51 27.31 -3.43
C LYS A 44 0.97 28.42 -2.49
N GLN A 45 2.14 28.27 -1.88
CA GLN A 45 2.71 29.22 -0.92
C GLN A 45 3.68 30.22 -1.56
N GLY A 46 3.96 30.11 -2.86
CA GLY A 46 4.93 30.95 -3.56
C GLY A 46 6.39 30.71 -3.12
N ILE A 47 6.69 29.52 -2.59
CA ILE A 47 8.03 29.16 -2.12
C ILE A 47 8.81 28.50 -3.25
N GLU A 48 10.03 28.97 -3.48
CA GLU A 48 10.96 28.33 -4.42
C GLU A 48 11.56 27.07 -3.79
N VAL A 49 11.50 25.95 -4.53
CA VAL A 49 11.94 24.64 -4.05
C VAL A 49 13.35 24.36 -4.58
N ASN A 50 14.33 24.31 -3.69
CA ASN A 50 15.65 23.75 -3.99
C ASN A 50 15.73 22.26 -3.57
N ASP A 51 16.75 21.53 -4.04
CA ASP A 51 16.90 20.09 -3.80
C ASP A 51 16.98 19.71 -2.31
N VAL A 52 17.65 20.55 -1.51
CA VAL A 52 17.82 20.32 -0.06
C VAL A 52 16.48 20.46 0.66
N PHE A 53 15.70 21.48 0.29
CA PHE A 53 14.35 21.71 0.80
C PHE A 53 13.42 20.59 0.37
N GLU A 54 13.44 20.18 -0.91
CA GLU A 54 12.62 19.08 -1.42
C GLU A 54 12.85 17.78 -0.63
N SER A 55 14.12 17.39 -0.45
CA SER A 55 14.50 16.18 0.27
C SER A 55 14.08 16.24 1.75
N ARG A 56 14.32 17.37 2.42
CA ARG A 56 13.96 17.51 3.84
C ARG A 56 12.45 17.56 4.04
N ALA A 57 11.73 18.32 3.23
CA ALA A 57 10.28 18.45 3.30
C ALA A 57 9.57 17.13 2.99
N SER A 58 10.00 16.41 1.94
CA SER A 58 9.41 15.10 1.59
C SER A 58 9.62 14.06 2.70
N GLN A 59 10.81 14.01 3.30
CA GLN A 59 11.05 13.16 4.46
C GLN A 59 10.17 13.53 5.65
N ASN A 60 9.93 14.83 5.88
CA ASN A 60 9.06 15.28 6.96
C ASN A 60 7.62 14.83 6.70
N LEU A 61 7.08 15.02 5.48
CA LEU A 61 5.73 14.56 5.12
C LEU A 61 5.56 13.05 5.40
N ILE A 62 6.57 12.24 5.03
CA ILE A 62 6.54 10.79 5.26
C ILE A 62 6.59 10.47 6.75
N LYS A 63 7.48 11.12 7.53
CA LYS A 63 7.62 10.87 8.97
C LYS A 63 6.37 11.28 9.76
N THR A 64 5.70 12.34 9.35
CA THR A 64 4.53 12.87 10.06
C THR A 64 3.22 12.29 9.55
N ASN A 65 3.24 11.43 8.52
CA ASN A 65 2.03 10.97 7.81
C ASN A 65 1.13 12.16 7.44
N ASP A 66 1.72 13.18 6.81
CA ASP A 66 1.00 14.42 6.48
C ASP A 66 -0.26 14.13 5.65
N PHE A 67 -1.34 14.86 5.96
CA PHE A 67 -2.64 14.62 5.34
C PHE A 67 -2.62 14.81 3.82
N ALA A 68 -1.90 15.81 3.29
CA ALA A 68 -1.84 16.05 1.85
C ALA A 68 -1.11 14.90 1.13
N LEU A 69 -0.09 14.31 1.77
CA LEU A 69 0.58 13.11 1.27
C LEU A 69 -0.36 11.90 1.29
N LEU A 70 -1.06 11.66 2.40
CA LEU A 70 -2.01 10.55 2.52
C LEU A 70 -3.16 10.66 1.51
N GLU A 71 -3.66 11.88 1.25
CA GLU A 71 -4.70 12.12 0.26
C GLU A 71 -4.20 11.82 -1.16
N ALA A 72 -2.98 12.26 -1.50
CA ALA A 72 -2.35 11.97 -2.79
C ALA A 72 -2.12 10.45 -2.98
N LEU A 73 -1.60 9.77 -1.96
CA LEU A 73 -1.42 8.31 -1.98
C LEU A 73 -2.77 7.58 -2.12
N SER A 74 -3.80 8.01 -1.40
CA SER A 74 -5.14 7.41 -1.49
C SER A 74 -5.71 7.48 -2.89
N LYS A 75 -5.48 8.59 -3.62
CA LYS A 75 -5.91 8.73 -5.02
C LYS A 75 -5.23 7.71 -5.92
N GLU A 76 -3.92 7.50 -5.77
CA GLU A 76 -3.19 6.50 -6.57
C GLU A 76 -3.59 5.07 -6.19
N CYS A 77 -3.80 4.78 -4.90
CA CYS A 77 -4.34 3.49 -4.46
C CYS A 77 -5.73 3.20 -5.03
N LYS A 78 -6.62 4.19 -5.09
CA LYS A 78 -7.96 4.03 -5.69
C LYS A 78 -7.86 3.67 -7.17
N LYS A 79 -6.99 4.35 -7.94
CA LYS A 79 -6.74 4.02 -9.35
C LYS A 79 -6.20 2.59 -9.52
N ALA A 80 -5.30 2.15 -8.64
CA ALA A 80 -4.81 0.77 -8.69
C ALA A 80 -5.91 -0.25 -8.39
N LEU A 81 -6.83 0.07 -7.46
CA LEU A 81 -7.98 -0.79 -7.12
C LEU A 81 -9.01 -0.90 -8.25
N GLU A 82 -9.13 0.10 -9.13
CA GLU A 82 -10.00 0.05 -10.32
C GLU A 82 -9.63 -1.09 -11.28
N ASN A 83 -8.43 -1.67 -11.16
CA ASN A 83 -8.01 -2.82 -11.96
C ASN A 83 -8.62 -4.14 -11.48
N TYR A 84 -9.16 -4.21 -10.27
CA TYR A 84 -9.88 -5.39 -9.81
C TYR A 84 -11.33 -5.37 -10.31
N ASN A 85 -11.85 -6.53 -10.68
CA ASN A 85 -13.27 -6.69 -10.94
C ASN A 85 -14.08 -6.80 -9.63
N GLU A 86 -15.40 -6.64 -9.72
CA GLU A 86 -16.30 -6.65 -8.56
C GLU A 86 -16.21 -7.96 -7.74
N GLN A 87 -16.04 -9.10 -8.41
CA GLN A 87 -15.91 -10.40 -7.75
C GLN A 87 -14.62 -10.49 -6.95
N GLN A 88 -13.50 -10.03 -7.51
CA GLN A 88 -12.20 -9.99 -6.85
C GLN A 88 -12.24 -9.06 -5.62
N LEU A 89 -12.81 -7.87 -5.76
CA LEU A 89 -13.00 -6.95 -4.63
C LEU A 89 -13.87 -7.54 -3.53
N SER A 90 -14.95 -8.24 -3.91
CA SER A 90 -15.84 -8.94 -2.96
C SER A 90 -15.09 -10.01 -2.16
N ILE A 91 -14.25 -10.81 -2.82
CA ILE A 91 -13.42 -11.85 -2.18
C ILE A 91 -12.40 -11.23 -1.23
N ILE A 92 -11.67 -10.19 -1.67
CA ILE A 92 -10.69 -9.47 -0.83
C ILE A 92 -11.38 -8.87 0.41
N LEU A 93 -12.55 -8.26 0.23
CA LEU A 93 -13.32 -7.68 1.32
C LEU A 93 -13.81 -8.74 2.31
N ALA A 94 -14.33 -9.86 1.81
CA ALA A 94 -14.79 -10.98 2.64
C ALA A 94 -13.63 -11.55 3.49
N ASP A 95 -12.46 -11.74 2.89
CA ASP A 95 -11.26 -12.19 3.59
C ASP A 95 -10.81 -11.19 4.66
N LYS A 96 -10.73 -9.90 4.31
CA LYS A 96 -10.37 -8.83 5.25
C LYS A 96 -11.32 -8.78 6.45
N ARG A 97 -12.63 -8.94 6.24
CA ARG A 97 -13.63 -8.97 7.32
C ARG A 97 -13.39 -10.13 8.30
N ILE A 98 -13.06 -11.32 7.80
CA ILE A 98 -12.73 -12.47 8.66
C ILE A 98 -11.43 -12.24 9.42
N ARG A 99 -10.41 -11.65 8.79
CA ARG A 99 -9.16 -11.27 9.47
C ARG A 99 -9.38 -10.24 10.58
N ASP A 100 -10.10 -9.16 10.29
CA ASP A 100 -10.43 -8.12 11.26
C ASP A 100 -11.22 -8.71 12.45
N TYR A 101 -12.15 -9.62 12.18
CA TYR A 101 -12.92 -10.29 13.22
C TYR A 101 -12.05 -11.18 14.11
N LYS A 102 -11.19 -12.03 13.53
CA LYS A 102 -10.22 -12.85 14.29
C LYS A 102 -9.32 -11.96 15.14
N ARG A 103 -8.83 -10.85 14.58
CA ARG A 103 -8.00 -9.90 15.31
C ARG A 103 -8.75 -9.26 16.49
N SER A 104 -10.01 -8.91 16.30
CA SER A 104 -10.86 -8.40 17.39
C SER A 104 -11.04 -9.42 18.52
N LEU A 105 -11.18 -10.71 18.20
CA LEU A 105 -11.24 -11.77 19.21
C LEU A 105 -9.93 -11.93 19.99
N GLU A 106 -8.78 -11.84 19.32
CA GLU A 106 -7.46 -11.88 19.97
C GLU A 106 -7.25 -10.70 20.93
N LEU A 107 -7.74 -9.52 20.57
CA LEU A 107 -7.59 -8.29 21.34
C LEU A 107 -8.56 -8.16 22.51
N ARG A 108 -9.47 -9.13 22.71
CA ARG A 108 -10.49 -9.05 23.73
C ARG A 108 -9.96 -9.52 25.09
N ASP A 109 -10.14 -8.69 26.12
CA ASP A 109 -9.68 -8.99 27.49
C ASP A 109 -10.34 -10.25 28.09
N VAL A 110 -11.61 -10.51 27.75
CA VAL A 110 -12.35 -11.69 28.24
C VAL A 110 -12.74 -12.56 27.06
N GLN A 111 -12.10 -13.69 26.84
CA GLN A 111 -12.46 -14.62 25.77
C GLN A 111 -13.69 -15.45 26.15
N SER A 112 -14.69 -15.52 25.25
CA SER A 112 -15.83 -16.41 25.44
C SER A 112 -15.40 -17.79 24.96
N VAL A 113 -15.20 -18.71 25.91
CA VAL A 113 -14.71 -20.07 25.65
C VAL A 113 -15.82 -20.96 25.04
N TYR A 114 -17.08 -20.53 25.09
CA TYR A 114 -18.25 -21.40 24.82
C TYR A 114 -18.93 -21.22 23.46
N SER A 115 -18.34 -20.50 22.50
CA SER A 115 -18.93 -20.38 21.15
C SER A 115 -18.30 -21.30 20.12
N LEU A 116 -18.46 -22.62 20.31
CA LEU A 116 -17.95 -23.62 19.36
C LEU A 116 -18.53 -23.40 17.94
N GLY A 117 -19.82 -23.05 17.84
CA GLY A 117 -20.49 -22.80 16.57
C GLY A 117 -19.92 -21.59 15.81
N SER A 118 -19.73 -20.45 16.49
CA SER A 118 -19.14 -19.27 15.84
C SER A 118 -17.70 -19.53 15.44
N THR A 119 -16.90 -20.18 16.29
CA THR A 119 -15.51 -20.53 15.96
C THR A 119 -15.44 -21.44 14.73
N ALA A 120 -16.28 -22.48 14.67
CA ALA A 120 -16.34 -23.38 13.52
C ALA A 120 -16.73 -22.63 12.23
N TRP A 121 -17.70 -21.72 12.30
CA TRP A 121 -18.13 -20.91 11.15
C TRP A 121 -17.02 -19.97 10.66
N ILE A 122 -16.31 -19.28 11.56
CA ILE A 122 -15.18 -18.39 11.21
C ILE A 122 -14.09 -19.18 10.49
N LEU A 123 -13.75 -20.37 11.01
CA LEU A 123 -12.73 -21.23 10.40
C LEU A 123 -13.16 -21.76 9.04
N ALA A 124 -14.43 -22.12 8.88
CA ALA A 124 -14.97 -22.53 7.58
C ALA A 124 -14.92 -21.37 6.58
N GLN A 125 -15.33 -20.17 6.98
CA GLN A 125 -15.30 -18.99 6.12
C GLN A 125 -13.88 -18.57 5.76
N ASP A 126 -12.93 -18.68 6.69
CA ASP A 126 -11.50 -18.44 6.43
C ASP A 126 -10.96 -19.37 5.35
N ARG A 127 -11.33 -20.66 5.38
CA ARG A 127 -10.94 -21.63 4.34
C ARG A 127 -11.57 -21.32 2.99
N ILE A 128 -12.87 -20.99 2.96
CA ILE A 128 -13.58 -20.62 1.73
C ILE A 128 -12.95 -19.38 1.11
N ASN A 129 -12.69 -18.34 1.91
CA ASN A 129 -12.08 -17.11 1.42
C ASN A 129 -10.66 -17.33 0.92
N LYS A 130 -9.85 -18.14 1.62
CA LYS A 130 -8.49 -18.50 1.16
C LYS A 130 -8.51 -19.27 -0.15
N ALA A 131 -9.44 -20.21 -0.32
CA ALA A 131 -9.60 -20.93 -1.58
C ALA A 131 -10.02 -19.99 -2.72
N ALA A 132 -10.93 -19.06 -2.44
CA ALA A 132 -11.38 -18.06 -3.40
C ALA A 132 -10.30 -17.01 -3.74
N MET A 133 -9.38 -16.73 -2.82
CA MET A 133 -8.28 -15.77 -3.04
C MET A 133 -7.36 -16.20 -4.18
N GLY A 134 -7.17 -17.51 -4.37
CA GLY A 134 -6.58 -18.12 -5.56
C GLY A 134 -5.47 -17.30 -6.23
N HIS A 135 -5.72 -16.90 -7.48
CA HIS A 135 -4.81 -16.11 -8.34
C HIS A 135 -5.15 -14.61 -8.38
N ILE A 136 -5.82 -14.06 -7.35
CA ILE A 136 -6.06 -12.62 -7.28
C ILE A 136 -4.69 -11.93 -7.11
N PRO A 137 -4.29 -11.01 -8.02
CA PRO A 137 -3.01 -10.32 -7.93
C PRO A 137 -2.86 -9.61 -6.59
N ASP A 138 -1.64 -9.59 -6.04
CA ASP A 138 -1.39 -8.86 -4.80
C ASP A 138 -1.54 -7.35 -5.04
N PHE A 139 -2.06 -6.64 -4.05
CA PHE A 139 -2.24 -5.19 -4.16
C PHE A 139 -0.89 -4.48 -4.36
N LYS A 140 0.18 -4.99 -3.73
CA LYS A 140 1.54 -4.44 -3.87
C LYS A 140 2.05 -4.50 -5.31
N GLU A 141 1.73 -5.56 -6.03
CA GLU A 141 2.05 -5.72 -7.45
C GLU A 141 1.27 -4.71 -8.28
N LEU A 142 -0.05 -4.60 -8.08
CA LEU A 142 -0.90 -3.68 -8.84
C LEU A 142 -0.52 -2.21 -8.64
N ILE A 143 -0.26 -1.80 -7.41
CA ILE A 143 0.15 -0.42 -7.14
C ILE A 143 1.54 -0.13 -7.70
N ALA A 144 2.47 -1.09 -7.65
CA ALA A 144 3.79 -0.94 -8.27
C ALA A 144 3.66 -0.76 -9.79
N GLU A 145 2.86 -1.59 -10.46
CA GLU A 145 2.60 -1.50 -11.89
C GLU A 145 2.00 -0.14 -12.27
N HIS A 146 0.99 0.31 -11.53
CA HIS A 146 0.35 1.61 -11.73
C HIS A 146 1.33 2.78 -11.57
N LEU A 147 2.15 2.75 -10.52
CA LEU A 147 3.15 3.79 -10.25
C LEU A 147 4.23 3.84 -11.32
N VAL A 148 4.71 2.68 -11.78
CA VAL A 148 5.68 2.59 -12.89
C VAL A 148 5.10 3.15 -14.18
N LYS A 149 3.87 2.77 -14.55
CA LYS A 149 3.17 3.34 -15.71
C LYS A 149 3.06 4.86 -15.61
N ALA A 150 2.78 5.40 -14.41
CA ALA A 150 2.72 6.83 -14.19
C ALA A 150 4.09 7.55 -14.31
N VAL A 151 5.21 6.86 -14.03
CA VAL A 151 6.55 7.39 -14.28
C VAL A 151 6.86 7.38 -15.78
N LEU A 152 6.60 6.25 -16.46
CA LEU A 152 6.87 6.12 -17.90
C LEU A 152 6.11 7.17 -18.72
N LYS A 153 4.83 7.42 -18.40
CA LYS A 153 4.03 8.47 -19.03
C LYS A 153 4.62 9.87 -18.78
N ALA A 154 5.12 10.14 -17.58
CA ALA A 154 5.74 11.43 -17.26
C ALA A 154 7.04 11.64 -18.05
N ASN A 155 7.85 10.59 -18.21
CA ASN A 155 9.09 10.65 -18.99
C ASN A 155 8.86 10.82 -20.49
N GLN A 156 7.74 10.33 -21.02
CA GLN A 156 7.36 10.55 -22.42
C GLN A 156 6.89 11.98 -22.71
N ALA A 157 6.42 12.70 -21.69
CA ALA A 157 5.91 14.06 -21.81
C ALA A 157 6.98 15.15 -21.53
N ALA A 158 8.17 14.76 -21.10
CA ALA A 158 9.33 15.62 -20.83
C ALA A 158 10.27 15.64 -22.05
#